data_AF-A0YUU1-F1
#
_entry.id   AF-A0YUU1-F1
#
_cell.length_a   1.000
_cell.length_b   1.000
_cell.length_c   1.000
_cell.angle_alpha   90.00
_cell.angle_beta   90.00
_cell.angle_gamma   90.00
#
_symmetry.space_group_name_H-M   'P 1'
#
loop_
_entity.id
_entity.type
_entity.pdbx_description
1 polymer ?
#
loop_
_entity_poly.entity_id
_entity_poly.type
_entity_poly.pdbx_seq_one_letter_code
_entity_poly.pdbx_strand_id
1 'polypeptide(L)'
;MVKEKFLQLLERRGLSQEQFAEMVGTAWAEVSGRKLSRQSVNSWVRGRSIPRLSPAETLIVLEILGCSLTELAMAFQESSEQSPDQASENE
;
A
#
# COMPACT_ATOMS: atom_id res chain seq x y z
N MET A 1 -11.76 -6.11 -0.21
CA MET A 1 -11.41 -4.67 -0.03
C MET A 1 -9.91 -4.45 -0.25
N VAL A 2 -9.47 -3.27 -0.71
CA VAL A 2 -8.04 -2.86 -0.79
C VAL A 2 -7.25 -3.19 0.49
N LYS A 3 -7.91 -3.01 1.63
CA LYS A 3 -7.44 -3.33 2.99
C LYS A 3 -6.90 -4.75 3.15
N GLU A 4 -7.41 -5.73 2.39
CA GLU A 4 -7.02 -7.13 2.52
C GLU A 4 -5.78 -7.45 1.70
N LYS A 5 -5.67 -6.91 0.48
CA LYS A 5 -4.64 -7.34 -0.47
C LYS A 5 -3.24 -6.87 -0.07
N PHE A 6 -3.08 -5.62 0.40
CA PHE A 6 -1.77 -5.16 0.86
C PHE A 6 -1.34 -5.85 2.16
N LEU A 7 -2.28 -6.11 3.08
CA LEU A 7 -2.02 -6.88 4.30
C LEU A 7 -1.61 -8.32 3.98
N GLN A 8 -2.27 -8.97 3.02
CA GLN A 8 -1.91 -10.31 2.56
C GLN A 8 -0.47 -10.38 2.01
N LEU A 9 -0.01 -9.33 1.32
CA LEU A 9 1.38 -9.25 0.87
C LEU A 9 2.38 -9.20 2.04
N LEU A 10 2.05 -8.47 3.10
CA LEU A 10 2.85 -8.42 4.33
C LEU A 10 2.85 -9.77 5.06
N GLU A 11 1.67 -10.36 5.25
CA GLU A 11 1.49 -11.65 5.93
C GLU A 11 2.23 -12.78 5.19
N ARG A 12 2.18 -12.80 3.86
CA ARG A 12 2.92 -13.76 3.02
C ARG A 12 4.43 -13.71 3.25
N ARG A 13 4.96 -12.53 3.60
CA ARG A 13 6.38 -12.34 3.94
C ARG A 13 6.67 -12.45 5.43
N GLY A 14 5.64 -12.68 6.26
CA GLY A 14 5.78 -12.68 7.72
C GLY A 14 6.19 -11.32 8.28
N LEU A 15 5.83 -10.22 7.61
CA LEU A 15 6.19 -8.86 7.99
C LEU A 15 5.06 -8.18 8.76
N SER A 16 5.40 -7.52 9.87
CA SER A 16 4.53 -6.51 10.46
C SER A 16 4.58 -5.20 9.67
N GLN A 17 3.61 -4.31 9.91
CA GLN A 17 3.62 -2.98 9.30
C GLN A 17 4.85 -2.16 9.74
N GLU A 18 5.25 -2.29 11.01
CA GLU A 18 6.44 -1.65 11.56
C GLU A 18 7.71 -2.16 10.87
N GLN A 19 7.87 -3.47 10.74
CA GLN A 19 9.03 -4.07 10.08
C GLN A 19 9.11 -3.62 8.62
N PHE A 20 7.99 -3.65 7.90
CA PHE A 20 7.93 -3.15 6.53
C PHE A 20 8.31 -1.65 6.44
N ALA A 21 7.77 -0.81 7.32
CA ALA A 21 8.08 0.62 7.34
C ALA A 21 9.57 0.89 7.61
N GLU A 22 10.20 0.11 8.49
CA GLU A 22 11.63 0.22 8.82
C GLU A 22 12.52 -0.23 7.65
N MET A 23 12.22 -1.38 7.05
CA MET A 23 12.98 -1.90 5.91
C MET A 23 12.90 -0.96 4.71
N VAL A 24 11.68 -0.54 4.34
CA VAL A 24 11.48 0.40 3.23
C VAL A 24 12.09 1.76 3.56
N GLY A 25 11.94 2.24 4.80
CA GLY A 25 12.51 3.52 5.24
C GLY A 25 14.03 3.55 5.13
N THR A 26 14.69 2.45 5.44
CA THR A 26 16.15 2.30 5.32
C THR A 26 16.57 2.27 3.84
N ALA A 27 15.94 1.41 3.03
CA ALA A 27 16.28 1.27 1.62
C ALA A 27 15.95 2.52 0.76
N TRP A 28 14.85 3.23 1.05
CA TRP A 28 14.50 4.47 0.35
C TRP A 28 15.46 5.61 0.63
N ALA A 29 15.94 5.75 1.87
CA ALA A 29 16.84 6.83 2.22
C ALA A 29 18.13 6.78 1.38
N GLU A 30 18.61 5.58 1.07
CA GLU A 30 19.80 5.36 0.23
C GLU A 30 19.56 5.69 -1.25
N VAL A 31 18.35 5.44 -1.76
CA VAL A 31 18.07 5.48 -3.21
C VAL A 31 17.34 6.74 -3.66
N SER A 32 16.41 7.27 -2.88
CA SER A 32 15.60 8.45 -3.24
C SER A 32 15.81 9.66 -2.32
N GLY A 33 16.53 9.49 -1.21
CA GLY A 33 16.66 10.53 -0.17
C GLY A 33 15.35 10.83 0.56
N ARG A 34 14.26 10.11 0.25
CA ARG A 34 12.96 10.23 0.94
C ARG A 34 12.92 9.24 2.10
N LYS A 35 12.17 9.61 3.15
CA LYS A 35 11.85 8.71 4.26
C LYS A 35 10.38 8.33 4.20
N LEU A 36 10.11 7.02 4.28
CA LEU A 36 8.76 6.55 4.48
C LEU A 36 8.37 6.73 5.95
N SER A 37 7.29 7.46 6.22
CA SER A 37 6.75 7.52 7.57
C SER A 37 5.90 6.29 7.88
N ARG A 38 5.90 5.84 9.14
CA ARG A 38 4.98 4.78 9.60
C ARG A 38 3.52 5.15 9.35
N GLN A 39 3.18 6.43 9.43
CA GLN A 39 1.83 6.94 9.19
C GLN A 39 1.41 6.80 7.72
N SER A 40 2.35 6.92 6.79
CA SER A 40 2.14 6.66 5.37
C SER A 40 1.82 5.17 5.14
N VAL A 41 2.61 4.26 5.71
CA VAL A 41 2.35 2.81 5.63
C VAL A 41 0.98 2.46 6.20
N ASN A 42 0.65 2.98 7.38
CA ASN A 42 -0.67 2.76 7.99
C ASN A 42 -1.80 3.28 7.08
N SER A 43 -1.59 4.40 6.38
CA SER A 43 -2.57 4.92 5.42
C SER A 43 -2.73 4.03 4.18
N TRP A 44 -1.65 3.41 3.70
CA TRP A 44 -1.71 2.41 2.62
C TRP A 44 -2.47 1.16 3.04
N VAL A 45 -2.13 0.62 4.21
CA VAL A 45 -2.78 -0.56 4.80
C VAL A 45 -4.28 -0.34 4.98
N ARG A 46 -4.68 0.87 5.40
CA ARG A 46 -6.09 1.23 5.56
C ARG A 46 -6.77 1.65 4.25
N GLY A 47 -6.06 1.63 3.11
CA GLY A 47 -6.60 2.06 1.82
C GLY A 47 -6.96 3.54 1.75
N ARG A 48 -6.42 4.37 2.67
CA ARG A 48 -6.69 5.83 2.71
C ARG A 48 -5.83 6.62 1.73
N SER A 49 -4.75 6.02 1.24
CA SER A 49 -3.90 6.63 0.23
C SER A 49 -3.20 5.58 -0.62
N ILE A 50 -3.01 5.93 -1.89
CA ILE A 50 -2.21 5.17 -2.85
C ILE A 50 -0.77 5.70 -2.79
N PRO A 51 0.26 4.83 -2.70
CA PRO A 51 1.64 5.25 -2.65
C PRO A 51 2.08 5.92 -3.97
N ARG A 52 2.73 7.09 -3.85
CA ARG A 52 3.42 7.73 -4.98
C ARG A 52 4.90 7.38 -4.93
N LEU A 53 5.24 6.33 -5.68
CA LEU A 53 6.57 5.76 -5.76
C LEU A 53 7.23 6.12 -7.09
N SER A 54 8.49 6.51 -7.04
CA SER A 54 9.37 6.49 -8.21
C SER A 54 9.67 5.04 -8.64
N PRO A 55 10.22 4.81 -9.84
CA PRO A 55 10.59 3.47 -10.29
C PRO A 55 11.53 2.74 -9.30
N ALA A 56 12.52 3.44 -8.76
CA ALA A 56 13.48 2.85 -7.83
C ALA A 56 12.83 2.48 -6.48
N GLU A 57 11.97 3.35 -5.95
CA GLU A 57 11.18 3.07 -4.74
C GLU A 57 10.20 1.91 -4.95
N THR A 58 9.63 1.78 -6.15
CA THR A 58 8.76 0.66 -6.52
C THR A 58 9.53 -0.65 -6.47
N LEU A 59 10.72 -0.73 -7.07
CA LEU A 59 11.53 -1.95 -7.04
C LEU A 59 11.86 -2.40 -5.61
N ILE A 60 12.22 -1.47 -4.73
CA ILE A 60 12.47 -1.74 -3.31
C ILE A 60 11.24 -2.36 -2.64
N VAL A 61 10.05 -1.77 -2.87
CA VAL A 61 8.80 -2.29 -2.29
C VAL A 61 8.50 -3.69 -2.81
N LEU A 62 8.68 -3.94 -4.11
CA LEU A 62 8.49 -5.26 -4.71
C LEU A 62 9.45 -6.31 -4.13
N GLU A 63 10.70 -5.93 -3.93
CA GLU A 63 11.73 -6.81 -3.35
C GLU A 63 11.39 -7.17 -1.90
N ILE A 64 11.08 -6.17 -1.07
CA ILE A 64 10.72 -6.40 0.34
C ILE A 64 9.45 -7.25 0.44
N LEU A 65 8.40 -6.90 -0.32
CA LEU A 65 7.14 -7.66 -0.32
C LEU A 65 7.22 -9.00 -1.05
N GLY A 66 8.28 -9.24 -1.83
CA GLY A 66 8.41 -10.44 -2.65
C GLY A 66 7.19 -10.64 -3.55
N CYS A 67 6.79 -9.59 -4.25
CA CYS A 67 5.62 -9.60 -5.12
C CYS A 67 5.94 -9.01 -6.49
N SER A 68 5.08 -9.31 -7.45
CA SER A 68 5.10 -8.72 -8.78
C SER A 68 4.49 -7.32 -8.78
N LEU A 69 4.85 -6.51 -9.79
CA LEU A 69 4.22 -5.20 -10.01
C LEU A 69 2.69 -5.31 -10.14
N THR A 70 2.21 -6.38 -10.77
CA THR A 70 0.77 -6.65 -10.92
C THR A 70 0.09 -6.88 -9.58
N GLU A 71 0.68 -7.68 -8.70
CA GLU A 71 0.14 -7.91 -7.34
C GLU A 71 0.12 -6.61 -6.54
N LEU A 72 1.19 -5.82 -6.61
CA LEU A 72 1.25 -4.52 -5.94
C LEU A 72 0.17 -3.58 -6.49
N ALA A 73 -0.02 -3.51 -7.80
CA ALA A 73 -1.06 -2.70 -8.42
C ALA A 73 -2.46 -3.15 -7.98
N MET A 74 -2.73 -4.46 -7.99
CA MET A 74 -4.00 -5.02 -7.50
C MET A 74 -4.26 -4.73 -6.03
N ALA A 75 -3.20 -4.59 -5.21
CA ALA A 75 -3.33 -4.24 -3.81
C ALA A 75 -3.78 -2.80 -3.58
N PHE A 76 -3.64 -1.92 -4.57
CA PHE A 76 -4.04 -0.50 -4.51
C PHE A 76 -5.15 -0.12 -5.50
N GLN A 77 -5.69 -1.07 -6.27
CA GLN A 77 -6.86 -0.82 -7.11
C GLN A 77 -8.04 -0.41 -6.22
N GLU A 78 -8.51 0.83 -6.36
CA GLU A 78 -9.72 1.29 -5.68
C GLU A 78 -10.84 0.27 -5.92
N SER A 79 -11.45 -0.21 -4.85
CA SER A 79 -12.72 -0.91 -4.98
C SER A 79 -13.72 0.15 -5.43
N SER A 80 -14.01 0.23 -6.72
CA SER A 80 -15.07 1.06 -7.32
C SER A 80 -16.48 0.60 -6.89
N GLU A 81 -16.61 0.04 -5.69
CA GLU A 81 -17.83 -0.51 -5.12
C GLU A 81 -18.01 0.07 -3.71
N GLN A 82 -18.22 1.38 -3.65
CA GLN A 82 -19.01 2.03 -2.61
C GLN A 82 -19.44 3.42 -3.10
N SER A 83 -20.47 3.42 -3.94
CA SER A 83 -21.53 4.43 -3.84
C SER A 83 -22.84 3.68 -3.61
N PRO A 84 -23.21 3.35 -2.36
CA PRO A 84 -24.60 3.16 -2.03
C PRO A 84 -25.13 4.53 -1.62
N ASP A 85 -25.60 5.30 -2.60
CA ASP A 85 -26.63 6.30 -2.36
C ASP A 85 -27.62 6.27 -3.53
N GLN A 86 -28.41 5.20 -3.52
CA GLN A 86 -29.76 5.24 -4.05
C GLN A 86 -30.72 5.19 -2.86
N ALA A 87 -31.75 6.04 -2.96
CA ALA A 87 -33.01 6.06 -2.21
C ALA A 87 -33.08 7.00 -0.99
N SER A 88 -33.71 8.16 -1.18
CA SER A 88 -35.12 8.28 -0.83
C SER A 88 -35.78 9.45 -1.54
N GLU A 89 -36.97 9.17 -2.06
CA GLU A 89 -37.99 10.11 -2.51
C GLU A 89 -38.18 11.30 -1.58
N ASN A 90 -38.62 12.43 -2.14
CA ASN A 90 -39.76 13.16 -1.62
C ASN A 90 -40.33 14.03 -2.74
N GLU A 91 -41.51 13.58 -3.19
CA GLU A 91 -42.68 14.29 -3.75
C GLU A 91 -42.48 15.46 -4.73
#